data_AF-A0A920DUE4-F1
#
_entry.id   AF-A0A920DUE4-F1
#
_cell.length_a   1.000
_cell.length_b   1.000
_cell.length_c   1.000
_cell.angle_alpha   90.00
_cell.angle_beta   90.00
_cell.angle_gamma   90.00
#
_symmetry.space_group_name_H-M   'P 1'
#
loop_
_entity.id
_entity.type
_entity.pdbx_description
1 polymer ?
#
loop_
_entity_poly.entity_id
_entity_poly.type
_entity_poly.pdbx_seq_one_letter_code
_entity_poly.pdbx_strand_id
1 'polypeptide(L)'
;MLLLLRWFHFHQHDFASAAADCDLASADEHHHAHAHDHAHLPEQALGAMGLFAGLCVHTVVDGIALGAVLIGSAQGASLAGVGVFLAILLHKPLDALSIETVMGARGWSSTSRWTAGTVFALLCPLTAAAFYLGASALVPHDGLLPASLGFAAGAFICIALGDLLPEVQFQPRPAPTDATLLLGVGVAFALGWLEPAH
;
A
#
# COMPACT_ATOMS: atom_id res chain seq x y z
N MET A 1 -4.25 9.82 -2.63
CA MET A 1 -2.97 9.17 -2.31
C MET A 1 -1.79 9.74 -3.09
N LEU A 2 -1.89 9.92 -4.42
CA LEU A 2 -0.83 10.56 -5.23
C LEU A 2 -0.36 11.92 -4.70
N LEU A 3 -1.28 12.77 -4.26
CA LEU A 3 -0.91 14.07 -3.67
C LEU A 3 -0.13 13.91 -2.36
N LEU A 4 -0.41 12.90 -1.53
CA LEU A 4 0.36 12.63 -0.31
C LEU A 4 1.76 12.13 -0.66
N LEU A 5 1.87 11.16 -1.58
CA LEU A 5 3.16 10.65 -2.07
C LEU A 5 4.02 11.75 -2.72
N ARG A 6 3.37 12.67 -3.43
CA ARG A 6 4.01 13.80 -4.13
C ARG A 6 4.36 14.96 -3.20
N TRP A 7 3.55 15.20 -2.15
CA TRP A 7 3.82 16.20 -1.11
C TRP A 7 4.95 15.77 -0.17
N PHE A 8 5.07 14.46 0.10
CA PHE A 8 6.18 13.88 0.86
C PHE A 8 7.40 13.48 -0.02
N HIS A 9 7.48 14.05 -1.23
CA HIS A 9 8.63 14.07 -2.13
C HIS A 9 9.39 12.74 -2.28
N PHE A 10 8.76 11.78 -2.94
CA PHE A 10 9.43 10.56 -3.41
C PHE A 10 10.21 10.86 -4.72
N HIS A 11 11.46 11.32 -4.62
CA HIS A 11 12.41 11.34 -5.76
C HIS A 11 13.40 10.19 -5.58
N GLN A 12 13.32 9.16 -6.41
CA GLN A 12 14.33 8.10 -6.48
C GLN A 12 15.61 8.66 -7.14
N HIS A 13 16.58 9.11 -6.35
CA HIS A 13 17.93 9.45 -6.80
C HIS A 13 18.97 8.51 -6.19
N ASP A 14 18.89 7.21 -6.52
CA ASP A 14 19.98 6.29 -6.12
C ASP A 14 20.46 5.36 -7.25
N PHE A 15 20.15 5.71 -8.51
CA PHE A 15 20.60 4.91 -9.67
C PHE A 15 21.89 5.44 -10.32
N ALA A 16 22.42 6.58 -9.88
CA ALA A 16 23.66 7.14 -10.43
C ALA A 16 24.93 6.69 -9.68
N SER A 17 24.79 6.29 -8.40
CA SER A 17 25.91 5.84 -7.56
C SER A 17 26.35 4.41 -7.91
N ALA A 18 25.41 3.52 -8.22
CA ALA A 18 25.71 2.12 -8.59
C ALA A 18 26.26 1.95 -10.02
N ALA A 19 26.07 2.93 -10.91
CA ALA A 19 26.59 2.91 -12.27
C ALA A 19 28.02 3.49 -12.37
N ALA A 20 28.47 4.24 -11.36
CA ALA A 20 29.80 4.85 -11.35
C ALA A 20 30.91 3.90 -10.87
N ASP A 21 30.57 2.73 -10.31
CA ASP A 21 31.51 1.80 -9.68
C ASP A 21 32.00 0.68 -10.62
N CYS A 22 31.74 0.80 -11.93
CA CYS A 22 32.10 -0.22 -12.92
C CYS A 22 32.98 0.28 -14.07
N ASP A 23 33.42 1.55 -14.07
CA ASP A 23 34.28 2.06 -15.14
C ASP A 23 35.67 2.45 -14.63
N LEU A 24 36.64 1.66 -15.11
CA LEU A 24 38.04 2.00 -15.39
C LEU A 24 39.06 1.82 -14.24
N ALA A 25 39.81 0.73 -14.37
CA ALA A 25 41.16 0.63 -13.84
C ALA A 25 42.07 1.71 -14.47
N SER A 26 42.58 2.61 -13.64
CA SER A 26 43.84 3.32 -13.93
C SER A 26 44.57 3.64 -12.63
N ALA A 27 45.89 3.48 -12.67
CA ALA A 27 46.80 3.68 -11.56
C ALA A 27 47.01 5.15 -11.20
N ASP A 28 47.35 5.33 -9.92
CA ASP A 28 48.04 6.48 -9.32
C ASP A 28 47.20 7.73 -8.95
N GLU A 29 47.68 8.36 -7.88
CA GLU A 29 47.33 9.67 -7.31
C GLU A 29 46.33 9.75 -6.14
N HIS A 30 46.90 10.19 -5.00
CA HIS A 30 46.26 10.59 -3.77
C HIS A 30 45.34 11.80 -3.95
N HIS A 31 44.05 11.64 -3.70
CA HIS A 31 43.19 12.73 -3.24
C HIS A 31 42.10 12.18 -2.31
N HIS A 32 42.20 12.51 -1.02
CA HIS A 32 41.11 12.33 -0.06
C HIS A 32 39.96 13.27 -0.42
N ALA A 33 39.07 12.81 -1.30
CA ALA A 33 37.76 13.41 -1.46
C ALA A 33 36.90 12.90 -0.30
N HIS A 34 36.79 13.72 0.74
CA HIS A 34 35.73 13.57 1.72
C HIS A 34 34.39 13.74 0.99
N ALA A 35 33.81 12.63 0.55
CA ALA A 35 32.40 12.59 0.19
C ALA A 35 31.63 12.91 1.45
N HIS A 36 31.15 14.15 1.54
CA HIS A 36 30.23 14.55 2.57
C HIS A 36 28.99 13.65 2.46
N ASP A 37 28.88 12.79 3.46
CA ASP A 37 27.65 12.12 3.90
C ASP A 37 26.63 13.21 4.24
N HIS A 38 25.98 13.74 3.22
CA HIS A 38 24.80 14.57 3.38
C HIS A 38 23.65 13.62 3.68
N ALA A 39 23.56 13.31 4.97
CA ALA A 39 22.42 12.71 5.62
C ALA A 39 21.15 13.53 5.32
N HIS A 40 20.44 13.21 4.23
CA HIS A 40 19.08 13.66 3.95
C HIS A 40 18.07 12.87 4.83
N LEU A 41 18.29 12.90 6.15
CA LEU A 41 17.46 12.24 7.16
C LEU A 41 16.00 12.77 7.23
N PRO A 42 15.71 14.08 7.02
CA PRO A 42 14.33 14.58 7.14
C PRO A 42 13.42 14.11 6.00
N GLU A 43 13.93 14.11 4.76
CA GLU A 43 13.14 13.85 3.55
C GLU A 43 12.77 12.36 3.42
N GLN A 44 13.63 11.49 3.94
CA GLN A 44 13.39 10.06 3.96
C GLN A 44 12.39 9.64 5.06
N ALA A 45 12.40 10.25 6.24
CA ALA A 45 11.39 9.96 7.26
C ALA A 45 9.98 10.40 6.83
N LEU A 46 9.89 11.50 6.07
CA LEU A 46 8.64 12.04 5.53
C LEU A 46 7.96 11.09 4.55
N GLY A 47 8.72 10.37 3.71
CA GLY A 47 8.17 9.37 2.80
C GLY A 47 7.51 8.18 3.51
N ALA A 48 8.14 7.63 4.56
CA ALA A 48 7.58 6.52 5.33
C ALA A 48 6.31 6.90 6.08
N MET A 49 6.31 8.10 6.67
CA MET A 49 5.14 8.63 7.38
C MET A 49 4.01 8.98 6.41
N GLY A 50 4.34 9.48 5.21
CA GLY A 50 3.39 9.74 4.14
C GLY A 50 2.72 8.48 3.59
N LEU A 51 3.50 7.41 3.37
CA LEU A 51 2.98 6.10 2.99
C LEU A 51 2.05 5.54 4.07
N PHE A 52 2.52 5.52 5.32
CA PHE A 52 1.72 5.05 6.46
C PHE A 52 0.40 5.82 6.57
N ALA A 53 0.44 7.15 6.51
CA ALA A 53 -0.76 7.98 6.55
C ALA A 53 -1.72 7.69 5.39
N GLY A 54 -1.19 7.53 4.16
CA GLY A 54 -1.98 7.16 2.98
C GLY A 54 -2.68 5.81 3.15
N LEU A 55 -1.95 4.81 3.65
CA LEU A 55 -2.46 3.47 3.94
C LEU A 55 -3.49 3.48 5.08
N CYS A 56 -3.32 4.31 6.11
CA CYS A 56 -4.32 4.49 7.15
C CYS A 56 -5.64 5.05 6.59
N VAL A 57 -5.57 6.10 5.74
CA VAL A 57 -6.77 6.65 5.08
C VAL A 57 -7.44 5.58 4.20
N HIS A 58 -6.66 4.82 3.44
CA HIS A 58 -7.17 3.70 2.65
C HIS A 58 -7.89 2.64 3.49
N THR A 59 -7.29 2.24 4.61
CA THR A 59 -7.87 1.27 5.55
C THR A 59 -9.16 1.77 6.22
N VAL A 60 -9.28 3.08 6.46
CA VAL A 60 -10.55 3.67 6.92
C VAL A 60 -11.61 3.52 5.82
N VAL A 61 -11.29 3.82 4.56
CA VAL A 61 -12.24 3.67 3.45
C VAL A 61 -12.66 2.21 3.25
N ASP A 62 -11.72 1.26 3.37
CA ASP A 62 -12.03 -0.18 3.36
C ASP A 62 -12.98 -0.58 4.49
N GLY A 63 -12.75 -0.07 5.70
CA GLY A 63 -13.63 -0.32 6.85
C GLY A 63 -15.04 0.22 6.63
N ILE A 64 -15.17 1.40 6.01
CA ILE A 64 -16.48 1.94 5.64
C ILE A 64 -17.16 1.05 4.59
N ALA A 65 -16.43 0.60 3.56
CA ALA A 65 -16.96 -0.30 2.54
C ALA A 65 -17.47 -1.61 3.17
N LEU A 66 -16.67 -2.22 4.06
CA LEU A 66 -17.03 -3.42 4.81
C LEU A 66 -18.26 -3.21 5.70
N GLY A 67 -18.32 -2.08 6.42
CA GLY A 67 -19.49 -1.72 7.23
C GLY A 67 -20.76 -1.56 6.38
N ALA A 68 -20.66 -0.96 5.19
CA ALA A 68 -21.79 -0.76 4.28
C ALA A 68 -22.36 -2.08 3.77
N VAL A 69 -21.51 -3.03 3.34
CA VAL A 69 -22.00 -4.37 2.94
C VAL A 69 -22.55 -5.15 4.12
N LEU A 70 -22.01 -4.99 5.34
CA LEU A 70 -22.54 -5.64 6.53
C LEU A 70 -23.98 -5.21 6.84
N ILE A 71 -24.29 -3.91 6.71
CA ILE A 71 -25.66 -3.38 6.88
C ILE A 71 -26.62 -3.99 5.84
N GLY A 72 -26.21 -4.04 4.57
CA GLY A 72 -27.00 -4.66 3.50
C GLY A 72 -27.17 -6.18 3.63
N SER A 73 -26.28 -6.83 4.39
CA SER A 73 -26.28 -8.29 4.62
C SER A 73 -26.98 -8.72 5.91
N ALA A 74 -27.78 -7.85 6.54
CA ALA A 74 -28.45 -8.13 7.82
C ALA A 74 -29.37 -9.37 7.80
N GLN A 75 -29.80 -9.85 6.62
CA GLN A 75 -30.59 -11.09 6.47
C GLN A 75 -29.75 -12.33 6.08
N GLY A 76 -28.43 -12.21 5.94
CA GLY A 76 -27.52 -13.30 5.57
C GLY A 76 -26.35 -12.82 4.72
N ALA A 77 -25.29 -13.66 4.64
CA ALA A 77 -24.10 -13.34 3.86
C ALA A 77 -24.45 -13.17 2.37
N SER A 78 -24.23 -11.97 1.84
CA SER A 78 -24.34 -11.69 0.41
C SER A 78 -23.04 -12.04 -0.30
N LEU A 79 -23.12 -12.48 -1.57
CA LEU A 79 -21.93 -12.72 -2.40
C LEU A 79 -21.03 -11.47 -2.48
N ALA A 80 -21.63 -10.29 -2.63
CA ALA A 80 -20.92 -9.02 -2.60
C ALA A 80 -20.20 -8.77 -1.26
N GLY A 81 -20.84 -9.06 -0.12
CA GLY A 81 -20.23 -8.92 1.20
C GLY A 81 -19.05 -9.87 1.41
N VAL A 82 -19.17 -11.12 0.95
CA VAL A 82 -18.07 -12.09 0.95
C VAL A 82 -16.94 -11.63 0.03
N GLY A 83 -17.25 -11.10 -1.16
CA GLY A 83 -16.27 -10.56 -2.10
C GLY A 83 -15.48 -9.39 -1.52
N VAL A 84 -16.16 -8.39 -0.95
CA VAL A 84 -15.53 -7.23 -0.30
C VAL A 84 -14.66 -7.66 0.88
N PHE A 85 -15.17 -8.54 1.75
CA PHE A 85 -14.40 -9.07 2.87
C PHE A 85 -13.14 -9.81 2.41
N LEU A 86 -13.28 -10.68 1.41
CA LEU A 86 -12.17 -11.47 0.88
C LEU A 86 -11.12 -10.56 0.22
N ALA A 87 -11.53 -9.57 -0.57
CA ALA A 87 -10.63 -8.58 -1.15
C ALA A 87 -9.78 -7.91 -0.05
N ILE A 88 -10.44 -7.33 0.97
CA ILE A 88 -9.77 -6.70 2.11
C ILE A 88 -8.83 -7.68 2.82
N LEU A 89 -9.29 -8.90 3.10
CA LEU A 89 -8.50 -9.92 3.78
C LEU A 89 -7.21 -10.25 3.01
N LEU A 90 -7.28 -10.33 1.67
CA LEU A 90 -6.12 -10.67 0.84
C LEU A 90 -5.12 -9.52 0.73
N HIS A 91 -5.57 -8.28 0.60
CA HIS A 91 -4.66 -7.15 0.37
C HIS A 91 -4.09 -6.53 1.66
N LYS A 92 -4.76 -6.68 2.81
CA LYS A 92 -4.30 -6.09 4.08
C LYS A 92 -2.93 -6.58 4.55
N PRO A 93 -2.57 -7.88 4.43
CA PRO A 93 -1.22 -8.34 4.73
C PRO A 93 -0.16 -7.71 3.81
N LEU A 94 -0.49 -7.49 2.53
CA LEU A 94 0.42 -6.86 1.57
C LEU A 94 0.70 -5.40 1.95
N ASP A 95 -0.35 -4.65 2.30
CA ASP A 95 -0.21 -3.28 2.82
C ASP A 95 0.67 -3.23 4.09
N ALA A 96 0.46 -4.18 5.00
CA ALA A 96 1.23 -4.27 6.24
C ALA A 96 2.72 -4.59 5.98
N LEU A 97 3.01 -5.42 4.97
CA LEU A 97 4.39 -5.65 4.53
C LEU A 97 5.02 -4.39 3.96
N SER A 98 4.29 -3.58 3.18
CA SER A 98 4.81 -2.29 2.69
C SER A 98 5.16 -1.32 3.83
N ILE A 99 4.31 -1.26 4.87
CA ILE A 99 4.62 -0.45 6.08
C ILE A 99 5.90 -0.98 6.74
N GLU A 100 6.00 -2.28 6.94
CA GLU A 100 7.11 -2.93 7.62
C GLU A 100 8.45 -2.75 6.88
N THR A 101 8.47 -2.96 5.57
CA THR A 101 9.68 -2.85 4.74
C THR A 101 10.15 -1.41 4.65
N VAL A 102 9.23 -0.46 4.42
CA VAL A 102 9.58 0.96 4.25
C VAL A 102 10.03 1.58 5.57
N MET A 103 9.31 1.33 6.67
CA MET A 103 9.73 1.82 7.99
C MET A 103 11.05 1.16 8.43
N GLY A 104 11.23 -0.13 8.14
CA GLY A 104 12.47 -0.86 8.42
C GLY A 104 13.68 -0.32 7.65
N ALA A 105 13.53 -0.10 6.34
CA ALA A 105 14.58 0.48 5.49
C ALA A 105 14.98 1.90 5.93
N ARG A 106 14.07 2.62 6.61
CA ARG A 106 14.28 3.99 7.10
C ARG A 106 14.79 4.04 8.55
N GLY A 107 15.19 2.89 9.11
CA GLY A 107 15.82 2.82 10.43
C GLY A 107 14.87 2.97 11.62
N TRP A 108 13.55 2.84 11.42
CA TRP A 108 12.58 2.91 12.52
C TRP A 108 12.77 1.72 13.47
N SER A 109 12.64 1.99 14.77
CA SER A 109 12.78 0.95 15.80
C SER A 109 11.72 -0.15 15.65
N SER A 110 12.06 -1.37 16.07
CA SER A 110 11.14 -2.52 16.02
C SER A 110 9.81 -2.23 16.73
N THR A 111 9.87 -1.55 17.89
CA THR A 111 8.68 -1.14 18.63
C THR A 111 7.80 -0.19 17.82
N SER A 112 8.38 0.79 17.13
CA SER A 112 7.60 1.74 16.34
C SER A 112 6.95 1.12 15.10
N ARG A 113 7.59 0.11 14.53
CA ARG A 113 7.04 -0.68 13.42
C ARG A 113 5.87 -1.54 13.87
N TRP A 114 6.02 -2.22 15.00
CA TRP A 114 4.95 -3.00 15.61
C TRP A 114 3.74 -2.16 16.00
N THR A 115 3.95 -0.97 16.57
CA THR A 115 2.84 -0.06 16.91
C THR A 115 2.13 0.43 15.65
N ALA A 116 2.88 0.83 14.61
CA ALA A 116 2.30 1.23 13.33
C ALA A 116 1.47 0.10 12.69
N GLY A 117 2.01 -1.12 12.63
CA GLY A 117 1.31 -2.30 12.11
C GLY A 117 0.04 -2.62 12.91
N THR A 118 0.09 -2.50 14.25
CA THR A 118 -1.08 -2.75 15.11
C THR A 118 -2.16 -1.69 14.90
N VAL A 119 -1.79 -0.41 14.86
CA VAL A 119 -2.72 0.70 14.58
C VAL A 119 -3.36 0.49 13.21
N PHE A 120 -2.55 0.17 12.19
CA PHE A 120 -3.03 -0.11 10.84
C PHE A 120 -4.03 -1.28 10.81
N ALA A 121 -3.70 -2.41 11.46
CA ALA A 121 -4.57 -3.59 11.47
C ALA A 121 -5.91 -3.34 12.16
N LEU A 122 -5.94 -2.51 13.22
CA LEU A 122 -7.16 -2.21 13.97
C LEU A 122 -8.06 -1.18 13.28
N LEU A 123 -7.53 -0.32 12.41
CA LEU A 123 -8.31 0.73 11.75
C LEU A 123 -9.51 0.19 10.96
N CYS A 124 -9.33 -0.88 10.19
CA CYS A 124 -10.41 -1.47 9.38
C CYS A 124 -11.56 -2.01 10.23
N PRO A 125 -11.34 -2.95 11.18
CA PRO A 125 -12.43 -3.50 11.99
C PRO A 125 -13.08 -2.45 12.89
N LEU A 126 -12.32 -1.48 13.43
CA LEU A 126 -12.89 -0.39 14.22
C LEU A 126 -13.78 0.52 13.38
N THR A 127 -13.33 0.87 12.17
CA THR A 127 -14.12 1.71 11.27
C THR A 127 -15.38 0.97 10.78
N ALA A 128 -15.26 -0.30 10.42
CA ALA A 128 -16.41 -1.13 10.02
C ALA A 128 -17.43 -1.26 11.15
N ALA A 129 -16.98 -1.53 12.38
CA ALA A 129 -17.85 -1.60 13.55
C ALA A 129 -18.52 -0.26 13.85
N ALA A 130 -17.77 0.85 13.84
CA ALA A 130 -18.32 2.18 14.06
C ALA A 130 -19.36 2.56 12.98
N PHE A 131 -19.09 2.21 11.72
CA PHE A 131 -20.01 2.45 10.62
C PHE A 131 -21.29 1.61 10.74
N TYR A 132 -21.14 0.32 11.04
CA TYR A 132 -22.24 -0.62 11.25
C TYR A 132 -23.13 -0.22 12.44
N LEU A 133 -22.53 0.17 13.58
CA LEU A 133 -23.24 0.42 14.84
C LEU A 133 -23.90 1.80 14.94
N GLY A 134 -23.46 2.81 14.16
CA GLY A 134 -23.96 4.17 14.39
C GLY A 134 -23.81 5.17 13.26
N ALA A 135 -22.81 5.05 12.39
CA ALA A 135 -22.66 6.03 11.30
C ALA A 135 -23.66 5.82 10.14
N SER A 136 -24.28 4.65 10.07
CA SER A 136 -25.25 4.31 9.02
C SER A 136 -26.51 5.19 9.02
N ALA A 137 -26.94 5.68 10.18
CA ALA A 137 -28.10 6.56 10.30
C ALA A 137 -27.86 7.99 9.78
N LEU A 138 -26.60 8.37 9.58
CA LEU A 138 -26.19 9.74 9.24
C LEU A 138 -25.78 9.92 7.78
N VAL A 139 -25.53 8.82 7.05
CA VAL A 139 -24.92 8.88 5.72
C VAL A 139 -25.78 8.09 4.72
N PRO A 140 -26.28 8.73 3.64
CA PRO A 140 -26.94 8.02 2.54
C PRO A 140 -26.04 6.90 2.01
N HIS A 141 -26.57 5.69 1.94
CA HIS A 141 -25.82 4.51 1.50
C HIS A 141 -25.61 4.49 -0.03
N ASP A 142 -26.45 5.20 -0.76
CA ASP A 142 -26.45 5.23 -2.22
C ASP A 142 -25.15 5.87 -2.73
N GLY A 143 -24.32 5.06 -3.38
CA GLY A 143 -23.07 5.51 -3.98
C GLY A 143 -21.83 5.44 -3.07
N LEU A 144 -21.99 5.14 -1.78
CA LEU A 144 -20.86 5.11 -0.85
C LEU A 144 -19.95 3.90 -1.13
N LEU A 145 -20.53 2.73 -1.33
CA LEU A 145 -19.81 1.50 -1.68
C LEU A 145 -19.05 1.61 -3.01
N PRO A 146 -19.63 2.06 -4.14
CA PRO A 146 -18.86 2.22 -5.37
C PRO A 146 -17.81 3.33 -5.26
N ALA A 147 -18.06 4.40 -4.48
CA ALA A 147 -17.04 5.43 -4.24
C ALA A 147 -15.86 4.89 -3.41
N SER A 148 -16.12 4.10 -2.37
CA SER A 148 -15.07 3.49 -1.55
C SER A 148 -14.26 2.46 -2.32
N LEU A 149 -14.92 1.62 -3.13
CA LEU A 149 -14.25 0.69 -4.05
C LEU A 149 -13.41 1.41 -5.10
N GLY A 150 -13.94 2.48 -5.71
CA GLY A 150 -13.19 3.29 -6.68
C GLY A 150 -11.97 3.98 -6.05
N PHE A 151 -12.11 4.48 -4.83
CA PHE A 151 -10.98 5.02 -4.06
C PHE A 151 -9.93 3.93 -3.76
N ALA A 152 -10.36 2.76 -3.31
CA ALA A 152 -9.48 1.63 -3.01
C ALA A 152 -8.72 1.15 -4.25
N ALA A 153 -9.40 1.01 -5.39
CA ALA A 153 -8.77 0.66 -6.66
C ALA A 153 -7.71 1.69 -7.07
N GLY A 154 -8.04 2.99 -6.99
CA GLY A 154 -7.08 4.06 -7.27
C GLY A 154 -5.88 4.03 -6.32
N ALA A 155 -6.10 3.75 -5.03
CA ALA A 155 -5.05 3.61 -4.04
C ALA A 155 -4.10 2.44 -4.39
N PHE A 156 -4.62 1.25 -4.71
CA PHE A 156 -3.80 0.10 -5.11
C PHE A 156 -2.97 0.38 -6.35
N ILE A 157 -3.53 1.04 -7.36
CA ILE A 157 -2.77 1.39 -8.56
C ILE A 157 -1.59 2.31 -8.19
N CYS A 158 -1.79 3.27 -7.29
CA CYS A 158 -0.72 4.17 -6.85
C CYS A 158 0.39 3.43 -6.10
N ILE A 159 0.04 2.51 -5.20
CA ILE A 159 1.02 1.69 -4.45
C ILE A 159 1.74 0.76 -5.41
N ALA A 160 1.01 0.09 -6.31
CA ALA A 160 1.58 -0.84 -7.27
C ALA A 160 2.60 -0.14 -8.19
N LEU A 161 2.30 1.08 -8.64
CA LEU A 161 3.21 1.89 -9.46
C LEU A 161 4.38 2.46 -8.67
N GLY A 162 4.17 2.84 -7.40
CA GLY A 162 5.19 3.49 -6.56
C GLY A 162 6.18 2.53 -5.90
N ASP A 163 5.70 1.35 -5.46
CA ASP A 163 6.47 0.44 -4.62
C ASP A 163 6.80 -0.88 -5.35
N LEU A 164 5.82 -1.48 -6.04
CA LEU A 164 5.99 -2.77 -6.72
C LEU A 164 6.71 -2.66 -8.06
N LEU A 165 6.34 -1.69 -8.91
CA LEU A 165 6.91 -1.54 -10.26
C LEU A 165 8.43 -1.24 -10.28
N PRO A 166 8.99 -0.40 -9.40
CA PRO A 166 10.44 -0.22 -9.25
C PRO A 166 11.18 -1.50 -8.87
N GLU A 167 10.59 -2.30 -8.00
CA GLU A 167 11.22 -3.53 -7.52
C GLU A 167 11.32 -4.59 -8.63
N VAL A 168 10.29 -4.73 -9.47
CA VAL A 168 10.29 -5.72 -10.59
C VAL A 168 11.15 -5.30 -11.78
N GLN A 169 11.42 -4.02 -11.98
CA GLN A 169 12.19 -3.55 -13.14
C GLN A 169 13.71 -3.55 -12.90
N PHE A 170 14.16 -3.43 -11.65
CA PHE A 170 15.60 -3.31 -11.33
C PHE A 170 16.21 -4.52 -10.64
N GLN A 171 15.42 -5.54 -10.28
CA GLN A 171 15.95 -6.79 -9.73
C GLN A 171 16.03 -7.89 -10.79
N PRO A 172 17.16 -8.63 -10.92
CA PRO A 172 17.25 -9.81 -11.77
C PRO A 172 16.31 -10.90 -11.23
N ARG A 173 15.28 -11.27 -12.02
CA ARG A 173 14.19 -12.16 -11.56
C ARG A 173 14.29 -13.58 -12.12
N PRO A 174 14.00 -14.62 -11.30
CA PRO A 174 13.64 -15.95 -11.80
C PRO A 174 12.19 -15.96 -12.34
N ALA A 175 11.86 -16.89 -13.24
CA ALA A 175 10.54 -17.00 -13.90
C ALA A 175 9.26 -17.14 -13.04
N PRO A 176 9.26 -17.62 -11.77
CA PRO A 176 7.99 -17.82 -11.03
C PRO A 176 7.31 -16.52 -10.57
N THR A 177 7.99 -15.37 -10.57
CA THR A 177 7.43 -14.10 -10.09
C THR A 177 6.44 -13.46 -11.07
N ASP A 178 6.58 -13.71 -12.38
CA ASP A 178 5.61 -13.25 -13.37
C ASP A 178 4.33 -14.10 -13.31
N ALA A 179 4.47 -15.40 -13.00
CA ALA A 179 3.34 -16.31 -12.84
C ALA A 179 2.48 -15.95 -11.63
N THR A 180 3.07 -15.50 -10.51
CA THR A 180 2.30 -15.07 -9.33
C THR A 180 1.56 -13.75 -9.57
N LEU A 181 2.14 -12.81 -10.32
CA LEU A 181 1.45 -11.59 -10.73
C LEU A 181 0.24 -11.92 -11.63
N LEU A 182 0.45 -12.76 -12.65
CA LEU A 182 -0.62 -13.20 -13.56
C LEU A 182 -1.69 -14.01 -12.83
N LEU A 183 -1.31 -14.82 -11.84
CA LEU A 183 -2.25 -15.51 -10.97
C LEU A 183 -3.11 -14.52 -10.17
N GLY A 184 -2.50 -13.49 -9.59
CA GLY A 184 -3.22 -12.43 -8.86
C GLY A 184 -4.23 -11.70 -9.75
N VAL A 185 -3.82 -11.34 -10.97
CA VAL A 185 -4.72 -10.75 -11.98
C VAL A 185 -5.84 -11.73 -12.36
N GLY A 186 -5.51 -13.00 -12.56
CA GLY A 186 -6.48 -14.04 -12.89
C GLY A 186 -7.53 -14.26 -11.80
N VAL A 187 -7.11 -14.28 -10.52
CA VAL A 187 -8.01 -14.37 -9.37
C VAL A 187 -8.91 -13.13 -9.29
N ALA A 188 -8.36 -11.93 -9.46
CA ALA A 188 -9.15 -10.70 -9.47
C ALA A 188 -10.21 -10.70 -10.59
N PHE A 189 -9.83 -11.15 -11.79
CA PHE A 189 -10.75 -11.24 -12.93
C PHE A 189 -11.83 -12.32 -12.71
N ALA A 190 -11.46 -13.46 -12.12
CA ALA A 190 -12.40 -14.53 -11.77
C ALA A 190 -13.41 -14.08 -10.71
N LEU A 191 -12.97 -13.33 -9.69
CA LEU A 191 -13.86 -12.76 -8.68
C LEU A 191 -14.87 -11.79 -9.29
N GLY A 192 -14.44 -10.94 -10.24
CA GLY A 192 -15.34 -10.05 -10.98
C GLY A 192 -16.34 -10.80 -11.88
N TRP A 193 -15.96 -11.96 -12.41
CA TRP A 193 -16.85 -12.82 -13.22
C TRP A 193 -17.87 -13.60 -12.39
N LEU A 194 -17.57 -13.88 -11.12
CA LEU A 194 -18.50 -14.53 -10.20
C LEU A 194 -19.56 -13.57 -9.63
N GLU A 195 -19.37 -12.25 -9.80
CA GLU A 195 -20.38 -11.28 -9.39
C GLU A 195 -21.53 -11.23 -10.42
N PRO A 196 -22.78 -11.54 -10.02
CA PRO A 196 -23.91 -11.45 -10.94
C PRO A 196 -24.15 -10.00 -11.35
N ALA A 197 -24.35 -9.76 -12.65
CA ALA A 197 -24.67 -8.44 -13.19
C ALA A 197 -25.87 -7.83 -12.45
N HIS A 198 -25.67 -6.61 -11.93
CA HIS A 198 -26.71 -5.77 -11.35
C HIS A 198 -27.41 -4.95 -12.43
#